data_AF-A0A497ESG5-F1
#
_entry.id   AF-A0A497ESG5-F1
#
_cell.length_a   1.000
_cell.length_b   1.000
_cell.length_c   1.000
_cell.angle_alpha   90.00
_cell.angle_beta   90.00
_cell.angle_gamma   90.00
#
_symmetry.space_group_name_H-M   'P 1'
#
loop_
_entity.id
_entity.type
_entity.pdbx_description
1 polymer ?
#
loop_
_entity_poly.entity_id
_entity_poly.type
_entity_poly.pdbx_seq_one_letter_code
_entity_poly.pdbx_strand_id
1 'polypeptide(L)'
;ISGAFLLTYKQTLLDKDQVCDLLAAADYKGDLPQPAFLKPKKLWTGKQLVSLFMPKGLNYSLKSSFCSKCPECAKENCKYDAYVVIRDGILISGVLDKKSIGAGQAESVLHRIIKDYGTEAGRYFIDSAFKMFLAHIDRYGFTIGLTELDIPEEAKARIRALLAEAEAKVQELIDAYRRGELERLPGRTLEETLEMKIMQVLAEARDGAGEIASSFLKSDNSALIMAKTGARGNILNLAQMMACVGQQSVRGERIVRGYRNRTLPHFKPHDIGAKARGFVYSSYRDRLNPVEFFFHAMGGREGLVDTAVRTSQSGYMQRRLINALQDLRVEYDGTVRSPGGAIIQFMYGEDGVDPAKSDHGKAVNVDKIIEKVLGTVGE
;
A
#
# COMPACT_ATOMS: atom_id res chain seq x y z
N ILE A 1 5.18 2.00 11.88
CA ILE A 1 4.03 2.54 11.12
C ILE A 1 2.79 2.64 11.99
N SER A 2 2.19 1.54 12.46
CA SER A 2 0.97 1.61 13.30
C SER A 2 1.13 2.49 14.54
N GLY A 3 2.25 2.36 15.28
CA GLY A 3 2.53 3.23 16.43
C GLY A 3 2.67 4.72 16.06
N ALA A 4 3.21 5.04 14.88
CA ALA A 4 3.29 6.42 14.40
C ALA A 4 1.90 6.97 14.06
N PHE A 5 1.06 6.17 13.41
CA PHE A 5 -0.33 6.54 13.10
C PHE A 5 -1.14 6.77 14.38
N LEU A 6 -1.11 5.81 15.32
CA LEU A 6 -1.84 5.90 16.59
C LEU A 6 -1.37 7.09 17.42
N LEU A 7 -0.06 7.33 17.50
CA LEU A 7 0.47 8.47 18.23
C LEU A 7 0.04 9.81 17.61
N THR A 8 0.09 9.92 16.29
CA THR A 8 -0.21 11.17 15.58
C THR A 8 -1.69 11.38 15.28
N TYR A 9 -2.56 10.43 15.64
CA TYR A 9 -3.99 10.54 15.42
C TYR A 9 -4.61 11.69 16.22
N LYS A 10 -5.59 12.40 15.65
CA LYS A 10 -6.26 13.56 16.28
C LYS A 10 -6.83 13.29 17.68
N GLN A 11 -7.26 12.06 17.95
CA GLN A 11 -7.89 11.69 19.22
C GLN A 11 -6.88 11.35 20.33
N THR A 12 -5.59 11.30 20.02
CA THR A 12 -4.55 10.89 20.96
C THR A 12 -4.15 12.04 21.87
N LEU A 13 -4.63 11.98 23.11
CA LEU A 13 -4.30 12.88 24.20
C LEU A 13 -3.47 12.12 25.25
N LEU A 14 -2.37 12.72 25.67
CA LEU A 14 -1.41 12.10 26.58
C LEU A 14 -1.28 12.91 27.88
N ASP A 15 -1.26 12.19 29.00
CA ASP A 15 -0.98 12.77 30.32
C ASP A 15 0.52 13.02 30.50
N LYS A 16 0.88 13.87 31.47
CA LYS A 16 2.28 14.23 31.74
C LYS A 16 3.19 13.01 31.93
N ASP A 17 2.74 12.01 32.70
CA ASP A 17 3.55 10.82 32.99
C ASP A 17 3.80 10.00 31.72
N GLN A 18 2.77 9.87 30.88
CA GLN A 18 2.88 9.18 29.59
C GLN A 18 3.87 9.89 28.67
N VAL A 19 3.84 11.22 28.63
CA VAL A 19 4.77 12.02 27.84
C VAL A 19 6.20 11.82 28.33
N CYS A 20 6.43 11.88 29.64
CA CYS A 20 7.76 11.67 30.22
C CYS A 20 8.31 10.29 29.87
N ASP A 21 7.50 9.24 29.98
CA ASP A 21 7.90 7.86 29.63
C ASP A 21 8.29 7.75 28.15
N LEU A 22 7.49 8.34 27.26
CA LEU A 22 7.73 8.31 25.81
C LEU A 22 8.99 9.09 25.41
N LEU A 23 9.21 10.25 26.03
CA LEU A 23 10.40 11.08 25.79
C LEU A 23 11.66 10.43 26.36
N ALA A 24 11.56 9.76 27.52
CA ALA A 24 12.66 8.99 28.10
C ALA A 24 13.06 7.83 27.18
N ALA A 25 12.09 7.10 26.61
CA ALA A 25 12.36 6.04 25.64
C ALA A 25 13.05 6.55 24.35
N ALA A 26 12.81 7.82 24.00
CA ALA A 26 13.40 8.48 22.83
C ALA A 26 14.77 9.13 23.10
N ASP A 27 15.31 9.04 24.33
CA ASP A 27 16.52 9.73 24.81
C ASP A 27 16.47 11.26 24.59
N TYR A 28 15.29 11.85 24.80
CA TYR A 28 15.12 13.30 24.67
C TYR A 28 15.63 14.04 25.91
N LYS A 29 16.54 15.01 25.71
CA LYS A 29 17.22 15.77 26.77
C LYS A 29 16.77 17.22 26.90
N GLY A 30 15.81 17.65 26.09
CA GLY A 30 15.31 19.03 26.12
C GLY A 30 14.21 19.23 27.17
N ASP A 31 13.72 20.46 27.24
CA ASP A 31 12.60 20.79 28.12
C ASP A 31 11.29 20.16 27.62
N LEU A 32 10.43 19.83 28.58
CA LEU A 32 9.07 19.36 28.30
C LEU A 32 8.29 20.49 27.59
N PRO A 33 7.69 20.24 26.41
CA PRO A 33 6.94 21.27 25.72
C PRO A 33 5.69 21.67 26.51
N GLN A 34 5.18 22.88 26.29
CA GLN A 34 3.95 23.33 26.95
C GLN A 34 2.74 22.47 26.51
N PRO A 35 1.83 22.08 27.40
CA PRO A 35 0.68 21.24 27.03
C PRO A 35 -0.21 21.95 26.02
N ALA A 36 -0.68 21.21 25.01
CA ALA A 36 -1.62 21.72 24.01
C ALA A 36 -2.98 22.11 24.63
N PHE A 37 -3.41 21.39 25.68
CA PHE A 37 -4.62 21.71 26.44
C PHE A 37 -4.27 21.95 27.90
N LEU A 38 -4.64 23.13 28.43
CA LEU A 38 -4.39 23.53 29.82
C LEU A 38 -5.56 23.21 30.76
N LYS A 39 -6.79 23.13 30.23
CA LYS A 39 -8.03 22.80 30.94
C LYS A 39 -8.79 21.74 30.15
N PRO A 40 -9.50 20.78 30.78
CA PRO A 40 -9.67 20.57 32.23
C PRO A 40 -8.46 19.92 32.93
N LYS A 41 -7.55 19.29 32.18
CA LYS A 41 -6.25 18.77 32.65
C LYS A 41 -5.17 19.17 31.65
N LYS A 42 -3.90 19.18 32.09
CA LYS A 42 -2.74 19.40 31.22
C LYS A 42 -2.55 18.18 30.34
N LEU A 43 -2.86 18.31 29.05
CA LEU A 43 -2.77 17.23 28.06
C LEU A 43 -1.90 17.65 26.89
N TRP A 44 -1.12 16.69 26.39
CA TRP A 44 -0.27 16.82 25.21
C TRP A 44 -0.85 16.04 24.04
N THR A 45 -0.53 16.47 22.83
CA THR A 45 -0.88 15.72 21.61
C THR A 45 0.33 14.93 21.14
N GLY A 46 0.12 13.77 20.52
CA GLY A 46 1.26 13.02 19.97
C GLY A 46 1.94 13.74 18.79
N LYS A 47 1.20 14.57 18.03
CA LYS A 47 1.78 15.43 16.98
C LYS A 47 2.86 16.36 17.55
N GLN A 48 2.59 16.95 18.72
CA GLN A 48 3.54 17.81 19.41
C GLN A 48 4.81 17.05 19.82
N LEU A 49 4.68 15.82 20.29
CA LEU A 49 5.84 15.02 20.68
C LEU A 49 6.72 14.68 19.48
N VAL A 50 6.12 14.32 18.34
CA VAL A 50 6.88 14.02 17.13
C VAL A 50 7.59 15.27 16.59
N SER A 51 6.95 16.44 16.72
CA SER A 51 7.53 17.72 16.29
C SER A 51 8.86 18.05 16.97
N LEU A 52 9.11 17.53 18.19
CA LEU A 52 10.38 17.74 18.91
C LEU A 52 11.59 17.12 18.19
N PHE A 53 11.36 16.09 17.37
CA PHE A 53 12.42 15.36 16.67
C PHE A 53 12.58 15.82 15.21
N MET A 54 11.70 16.71 14.73
CA MET A 54 11.80 17.25 13.37
C MET A 54 12.79 18.43 13.32
N PRO A 55 13.60 18.56 12.26
CA PRO A 55 14.47 19.71 12.08
C PRO A 55 13.69 21.02 11.98
N LYS A 56 14.21 22.09 12.59
CA LYS A 56 13.68 23.44 12.43
C LYS A 56 13.82 23.89 10.97
N GLY A 57 12.84 24.64 10.48
CA GLY A 57 12.74 25.08 9.08
C GLY A 57 12.12 24.05 8.13
N LEU A 58 11.74 22.85 8.62
CA LEU A 58 11.17 21.83 7.76
C LEU A 58 9.73 22.21 7.40
N ASN A 59 9.51 22.56 6.13
CA ASN A 59 8.18 22.81 5.56
C ASN A 59 7.86 21.69 4.58
N TYR A 60 6.77 20.97 4.81
CA TYR A 60 6.40 19.85 3.96
C TYR A 60 4.91 19.52 4.04
N SER A 61 4.33 19.12 2.91
CA SER A 61 2.94 18.66 2.85
C SER A 61 2.78 17.37 2.03
N LEU A 62 1.88 16.49 2.48
CA LEU A 62 1.65 15.18 1.85
C LEU A 62 0.25 14.64 2.13
N LYS A 63 -0.34 13.98 1.13
CA LYS A 63 -1.54 13.15 1.32
C LYS A 63 -1.16 11.78 1.93
N SER A 64 -1.67 11.49 3.11
CA SER A 64 -1.45 10.22 3.80
C SER A 64 -2.04 9.03 3.02
N SER A 65 -1.58 7.81 3.28
CA SER A 65 -2.19 6.57 2.77
C SER A 65 -3.58 6.34 3.36
N PHE A 66 -3.86 6.90 4.54
CA PHE A 66 -5.17 6.84 5.20
C PHE A 66 -6.24 7.72 4.51
N CYS A 67 -5.87 8.54 3.53
CA CYS A 67 -6.79 9.43 2.82
C CYS A 67 -7.92 8.67 2.10
N SER A 68 -9.17 8.98 2.46
CA SER A 68 -10.39 8.42 1.87
C SER A 68 -10.69 8.91 0.44
N LYS A 69 -9.76 9.64 -0.21
CA LYS A 69 -9.89 10.18 -1.58
C LYS A 69 -11.25 10.88 -1.84
N CYS A 70 -11.60 11.83 -0.99
CA CYS A 70 -12.83 12.61 -1.14
C CYS A 70 -12.83 13.40 -2.48
N PRO A 71 -13.99 13.70 -3.07
CA PRO A 71 -14.10 14.46 -4.32
C PRO A 71 -13.39 15.81 -4.27
N GLU A 72 -13.52 16.50 -3.13
CA GLU A 72 -12.81 17.75 -2.85
C GLU A 72 -11.88 17.57 -1.63
N CYS A 73 -10.64 18.01 -1.77
CA CYS A 73 -9.64 17.89 -0.71
C CYS A 73 -9.58 19.18 0.10
N ALA A 74 -10.09 19.12 1.34
CA ALA A 74 -10.05 20.26 2.27
C ALA A 74 -8.64 20.58 2.84
N LYS A 75 -7.57 19.98 2.29
CA LYS A 75 -6.16 20.11 2.73
C LYS A 75 -6.04 20.07 4.27
N GLU A 76 -5.62 21.17 4.89
CA GLU A 76 -5.39 21.29 6.35
C GLU A 76 -6.66 21.03 7.18
N ASN A 77 -7.83 21.39 6.63
CA ASN A 77 -9.14 21.20 7.26
C ASN A 77 -9.73 19.80 6.99
N CYS A 78 -8.89 18.82 6.65
CA CYS A 78 -9.33 17.45 6.42
C CYS A 78 -10.02 16.86 7.67
N LYS A 79 -11.30 16.51 7.53
CA LYS A 79 -12.11 15.86 8.58
C LYS A 79 -11.47 14.56 9.07
N TYR A 80 -10.81 13.82 8.18
CA TYR A 80 -10.18 12.53 8.46
C TYR A 80 -8.71 12.61 8.91
N ASP A 81 -8.16 13.83 9.06
CA ASP A 81 -6.75 14.04 9.44
C ASP A 81 -5.75 13.32 8.52
N ALA A 82 -6.07 13.24 7.23
CA ALA A 82 -5.30 12.48 6.26
C ALA A 82 -4.37 13.35 5.37
N TYR A 83 -4.20 14.61 5.75
CA TYR A 83 -3.32 15.55 5.06
C TYR A 83 -2.24 16.01 6.02
N VAL A 84 -1.01 15.57 5.78
CA VAL A 84 0.17 15.87 6.60
C VAL A 84 0.67 17.26 6.25
N VAL A 85 0.77 18.14 7.25
CA VAL A 85 1.34 19.48 7.13
C VAL A 85 2.34 19.69 8.24
N ILE A 86 3.59 19.91 7.85
CA ILE A 86 4.69 20.26 8.73
C ILE A 86 5.13 21.68 8.35
N ARG A 87 5.18 22.59 9.31
CA ARG A 87 5.72 23.94 9.12
C ARG A 87 6.75 24.23 10.19
N ASP A 88 7.93 24.67 9.77
CA ASP A 88 9.07 24.97 10.65
C ASP A 88 9.39 23.84 11.65
N GLY A 89 9.25 22.57 11.21
CA GLY A 89 9.44 21.39 12.07
C GLY A 89 8.26 21.06 13.00
N ILE A 90 7.14 21.77 12.91
CA ILE A 90 5.95 21.51 13.72
C ILE A 90 4.91 20.77 12.87
N LEU A 91 4.50 19.58 13.32
CA LEU A 91 3.44 18.78 12.72
C LEU A 91 2.07 19.36 13.10
N ILE A 92 1.49 20.17 12.22
CA ILE A 92 0.22 20.88 12.46
C ILE A 92 -0.98 19.94 12.25
N SER A 93 -1.01 19.25 11.10
CA SER A 93 -2.12 18.35 10.74
C SER A 93 -1.60 17.08 10.09
N GLY A 94 -2.45 16.06 10.09
CA GLY A 94 -2.18 14.78 9.46
C GLY A 94 -1.62 13.70 10.37
N VAL A 95 -1.65 12.49 9.84
CA VAL A 95 -1.12 11.28 10.49
C VAL A 95 0.11 10.76 9.76
N LEU A 96 1.08 10.27 10.53
CA LEU A 96 2.25 9.62 9.97
C LEU A 96 1.97 8.14 9.70
N ASP A 97 2.10 7.75 8.43
CA ASP A 97 1.87 6.39 7.97
C ASP A 97 3.00 5.91 7.04
N LYS A 98 2.77 4.83 6.28
CA LYS A 98 3.76 4.30 5.36
C LYS A 98 4.27 5.37 4.40
N LYS A 99 3.43 6.24 3.84
CA LYS A 99 3.89 7.28 2.89
C LYS A 99 4.81 8.31 3.53
N SER A 100 4.65 8.53 4.83
CA SER A 100 5.41 9.55 5.56
C SER A 100 6.80 9.04 5.97
N ILE A 101 6.88 7.81 6.50
CA ILE A 101 8.10 7.28 7.15
C ILE A 101 8.49 5.85 6.71
N GLY A 102 7.73 5.24 5.79
CA GLY A 102 7.92 3.85 5.37
C GLY A 102 8.96 3.67 4.28
N ALA A 103 9.56 2.47 4.26
CA ALA A 103 10.52 2.09 3.23
C ALA A 103 9.90 2.07 1.82
N GLY A 104 10.70 2.43 0.82
CA GLY A 104 10.30 2.46 -0.59
C GLY A 104 9.31 3.57 -0.94
N GLN A 105 9.17 4.60 -0.11
CA GLN A 105 8.35 5.78 -0.40
C GLN A 105 9.24 6.94 -0.83
N ALA A 106 9.17 7.25 -2.12
CA ALA A 106 9.80 8.44 -2.68
C ALA A 106 9.16 9.72 -2.13
N GLU A 107 9.95 10.78 -2.12
CA GLU A 107 9.54 12.12 -1.66
C GLU A 107 8.95 12.20 -0.24
N SER A 108 9.04 11.14 0.58
CA SER A 108 8.48 11.06 1.94
C SER A 108 9.11 12.06 2.92
N VAL A 109 8.47 12.25 4.09
CA VAL A 109 9.01 13.11 5.17
C VAL A 109 10.41 12.68 5.55
N LEU A 110 10.64 11.37 5.69
CA LEU A 110 11.96 10.81 6.01
C LEU A 110 12.99 11.10 4.90
N HIS A 111 12.60 10.96 3.63
CA HIS A 111 13.47 11.28 2.51
C HIS A 111 13.88 12.77 2.53
N ARG A 112 12.95 13.68 2.83
CA ARG A 112 13.22 15.11 2.93
C ARG A 112 14.16 15.46 4.09
N ILE A 113 13.93 14.87 5.28
CA ILE A 113 14.83 15.08 6.42
C ILE A 113 16.28 14.70 6.05
N ILE A 114 16.48 13.53 5.44
CA ILE A 114 17.83 13.07 5.06
C ILE A 114 18.44 13.92 3.96
N LYS A 115 17.64 14.31 2.95
CA LYS A 115 18.12 15.04 1.78
C LYS A 115 18.41 16.50 2.08
N ASP A 116 17.55 17.17 2.84
CA ASP A 116 17.65 18.61 3.12
C ASP A 116 18.52 18.94 4.32
N TYR A 117 18.58 18.06 5.33
CA TYR A 117 19.29 18.30 6.60
C TYR A 117 20.45 17.34 6.83
N GLY A 118 20.68 16.41 5.91
CA GLY A 118 21.80 15.48 5.97
C GLY A 118 21.52 14.21 6.77
N THR A 119 22.51 13.32 6.74
CA THR A 119 22.42 11.97 7.31
C THR A 119 22.36 11.95 8.82
N GLU A 120 22.99 12.92 9.50
CA GLU A 120 22.96 13.01 10.96
C GLU A 120 21.58 13.34 11.50
N ALA A 121 20.89 14.31 10.88
CA ALA A 121 19.51 14.66 11.23
C ALA A 121 18.56 13.48 10.97
N GLY A 122 18.74 12.78 9.84
CA GLY A 122 18.01 11.56 9.53
C GLY A 122 18.23 10.46 10.57
N ARG A 123 19.48 10.21 10.97
CA ARG A 123 19.82 9.23 12.02
C ARG A 123 19.14 9.57 13.34
N TYR A 124 19.24 10.83 13.78
CA TYR A 124 18.62 11.29 15.02
C TYR A 124 17.10 11.10 15.00
N PHE A 125 16.44 11.49 13.91
CA PHE A 125 15.00 11.30 13.75
C PHE A 125 14.61 9.81 13.79
N ILE A 126 15.34 8.94 13.08
CA ILE A 126 15.07 7.49 13.09
C ILE A 126 15.25 6.93 14.50
N ASP A 127 16.40 7.17 15.14
CA ASP A 127 16.73 6.58 16.43
C ASP A 127 15.76 7.02 17.53
N SER A 128 15.39 8.30 17.58
CA SER A 128 14.53 8.84 18.64
C SER A 128 13.05 8.65 18.34
N ALA A 129 12.57 9.10 17.16
CA ALA A 129 11.14 9.06 16.88
C ALA A 129 10.61 7.62 16.74
N PHE A 130 11.40 6.69 16.18
CA PHE A 130 10.93 5.30 16.06
C PHE A 130 10.92 4.58 17.40
N LYS A 131 11.87 4.82 18.30
CA LYS A 131 11.80 4.30 19.68
C LYS A 131 10.56 4.84 20.40
N MET A 132 10.23 6.11 20.22
CA MET A 132 8.99 6.68 20.76
C MET A 132 7.75 5.99 20.18
N PHE A 133 7.71 5.72 18.87
CA PHE A 133 6.60 4.99 18.25
C PHE A 133 6.46 3.57 18.79
N LEU A 134 7.57 2.90 19.09
CA LEU A 134 7.59 1.57 19.71
C LEU A 134 7.08 1.62 21.17
N ALA A 135 7.61 2.53 21.98
CA ALA A 135 7.15 2.71 23.35
C ALA A 135 5.65 3.06 23.43
N HIS A 136 5.15 3.86 22.46
CA HIS A 136 3.73 4.19 22.39
C HIS A 136 2.86 2.99 22.04
N ILE A 137 3.24 2.17 21.05
CA ILE A 137 2.44 1.01 20.67
C ILE A 137 2.43 -0.06 21.77
N ASP A 138 3.55 -0.23 22.48
CA ASP A 138 3.66 -1.14 23.62
C ASP A 138 2.71 -0.72 24.76
N ARG A 139 2.62 0.59 25.03
CA ARG A 139 1.70 1.12 26.04
C ARG A 139 0.23 1.08 25.60
N TYR A 140 -0.04 1.39 24.33
CA TYR A 140 -1.39 1.42 23.79
C TYR A 140 -2.02 0.02 23.78
N GLY A 141 -1.22 -1.01 23.49
CA GLY A 141 -1.70 -2.37 23.32
C GLY A 141 -2.39 -2.55 21.98
N PHE A 142 -1.65 -3.00 20.96
CA PHE A 142 -2.17 -3.20 19.61
C PHE A 142 -2.26 -4.69 19.29
N THR A 143 -3.48 -5.21 19.14
CA THR A 143 -3.75 -6.62 18.89
C THR A 143 -4.84 -6.80 17.83
N ILE A 144 -4.91 -7.98 17.22
CA ILE A 144 -5.96 -8.33 16.25
C ILE A 144 -6.80 -9.48 16.81
N GLY A 145 -8.11 -9.26 16.88
CA GLY A 145 -9.09 -10.28 17.28
C GLY A 145 -9.80 -10.88 16.07
N LEU A 146 -10.28 -12.13 16.18
CA LEU A 146 -11.11 -12.73 15.13
C LEU A 146 -12.45 -11.98 14.95
N THR A 147 -12.95 -11.38 16.02
CA THR A 147 -14.18 -10.56 16.02
C THR A 147 -14.04 -9.27 15.21
N GLU A 148 -12.81 -8.76 15.02
CA GLU A 148 -12.56 -7.60 14.17
C GLU A 148 -12.80 -7.91 12.68
N LEU A 149 -12.84 -9.18 12.30
CA LEU A 149 -13.14 -9.63 10.95
C LEU A 149 -14.61 -10.03 10.76
N ASP A 150 -15.44 -9.86 11.80
CA ASP A 150 -16.86 -10.16 11.71
C ASP A 150 -17.62 -8.98 11.13
N ILE A 151 -18.46 -9.27 10.14
CA ILE A 151 -19.28 -8.29 9.45
C ILE A 151 -20.77 -8.54 9.75
N PRO A 152 -21.60 -7.49 9.92
CA PRO A 152 -23.02 -7.65 10.17
C PRO A 152 -23.72 -8.47 9.06
N GLU A 153 -24.82 -9.14 9.41
CA GLU A 153 -25.60 -9.91 8.43
C GLU A 153 -26.14 -9.04 7.28
N GLU A 154 -26.40 -7.75 7.51
CA GLU A 154 -26.74 -6.79 6.46
C GLU A 154 -25.61 -6.67 5.41
N ALA A 155 -24.36 -6.58 5.86
CA ALA A 155 -23.21 -6.51 4.98
C ALA A 155 -23.04 -7.82 4.20
N LYS A 156 -23.20 -8.97 4.85
CA LYS A 156 -23.17 -10.28 4.20
C LYS A 156 -24.28 -10.42 3.14
N ALA A 157 -25.49 -9.95 3.43
CA ALA A 157 -26.60 -9.96 2.50
C ALA A 157 -26.32 -9.09 1.27
N ARG A 158 -25.76 -7.88 1.46
CA ARG A 158 -25.34 -7.00 0.35
C ARG A 158 -24.23 -7.63 -0.50
N ILE A 159 -23.23 -8.25 0.12
CA ILE A 159 -22.16 -8.96 -0.60
C ILE A 159 -22.73 -10.13 -1.40
N ARG A 160 -23.62 -10.94 -0.82
CA ARG A 160 -24.28 -12.05 -1.54
C ARG A 160 -25.12 -11.55 -2.72
N ALA A 161 -25.84 -10.44 -2.56
CA ALA A 161 -26.61 -9.83 -3.64
C ALA A 161 -25.70 -9.35 -4.79
N LEU A 162 -24.60 -8.67 -4.47
CA LEU A 162 -23.61 -8.22 -5.46
C LEU A 162 -22.98 -9.40 -6.23
N LEU A 163 -22.61 -10.47 -5.52
CA LEU A 163 -22.03 -11.66 -6.14
C LEU A 163 -23.04 -12.42 -7.01
N ALA A 164 -24.32 -12.46 -6.61
CA ALA A 164 -25.39 -13.04 -7.41
C ALA A 164 -25.66 -12.23 -8.68
N GLU A 165 -25.62 -10.89 -8.61
CA GLU A 165 -25.72 -10.02 -9.78
C GLU A 165 -24.55 -10.25 -10.74
N ALA A 166 -23.32 -10.38 -10.22
CA ALA A 166 -22.16 -10.67 -11.02
C ALA A 166 -22.26 -12.05 -11.71
N GLU A 167 -22.77 -13.07 -11.01
CA GLU A 167 -23.01 -14.39 -11.60
C GLU A 167 -24.07 -14.35 -12.70
N ALA A 168 -25.15 -13.57 -12.52
CA ALA A 168 -26.16 -13.35 -13.56
C ALA A 168 -25.56 -12.69 -14.80
N LYS A 169 -24.74 -11.64 -14.64
CA LYS A 169 -24.02 -10.98 -15.75
C LYS A 169 -23.08 -11.95 -16.48
N VAL A 170 -22.38 -12.81 -15.75
CA VAL A 170 -21.53 -13.86 -16.35
C VAL A 170 -22.37 -14.83 -17.17
N GLN A 171 -23.54 -15.23 -16.66
CA GLN A 171 -24.44 -16.11 -17.39
C GLN A 171 -25.00 -15.45 -18.66
N GLU A 172 -25.35 -14.17 -18.61
CA GLU A 172 -25.76 -13.39 -19.78
C GLU A 172 -24.67 -13.33 -20.86
N LEU A 173 -23.40 -13.12 -20.46
CA LEU A 173 -22.26 -13.15 -21.38
C LEU A 173 -22.06 -14.52 -22.02
N ILE A 174 -22.23 -15.59 -21.25
CA ILE A 174 -22.15 -16.98 -21.74
C ILE A 174 -23.27 -17.24 -22.75
N ASP A 175 -24.49 -16.79 -22.48
CA ASP A 175 -25.62 -17.00 -23.36
C ASP A 175 -25.54 -16.13 -24.63
N ALA A 176 -25.03 -14.90 -24.54
CA ALA A 176 -24.70 -14.07 -25.69
C ALA A 176 -23.62 -14.71 -26.58
N TYR A 177 -22.60 -15.33 -25.97
CA TYR A 177 -21.59 -16.10 -26.71
C TYR A 177 -22.21 -17.32 -27.41
N ARG A 178 -23.11 -18.06 -26.75
CA ARG A 178 -23.82 -19.20 -27.35
C ARG A 178 -24.74 -18.79 -28.50
N ARG A 179 -25.34 -17.58 -28.44
CA ARG A 179 -26.14 -17.00 -29.52
C ARG A 179 -25.30 -16.38 -30.65
N GLY A 180 -23.98 -16.24 -30.46
CA GLY A 180 -23.08 -15.60 -31.43
C GLY A 180 -23.19 -14.07 -31.46
N GLU A 181 -23.83 -13.46 -30.47
CA GLU A 181 -24.06 -12.00 -30.36
C GLU A 181 -22.88 -11.25 -29.70
N LEU A 182 -21.86 -11.98 -29.25
CA LEU A 182 -20.74 -11.39 -28.52
C LEU A 182 -19.82 -10.57 -29.43
N GLU A 183 -19.72 -9.27 -29.14
CA GLU A 183 -18.73 -8.40 -29.80
C GLU A 183 -17.30 -8.81 -29.45
N ARG A 184 -16.50 -9.01 -30.50
CA ARG A 184 -15.07 -9.37 -30.43
C ARG A 184 -14.23 -8.18 -30.00
N LEU A 185 -13.30 -8.40 -29.08
CA LEU A 185 -12.27 -7.41 -28.80
C LEU A 185 -11.22 -7.41 -29.93
N PRO A 186 -10.65 -6.25 -30.29
CA PRO A 186 -9.64 -6.16 -31.33
C PRO A 186 -8.42 -7.03 -31.02
N GLY A 187 -7.98 -7.85 -31.99
CA GLY A 187 -6.78 -8.68 -31.87
C GLY A 187 -6.92 -9.91 -30.96
N ARG A 188 -8.14 -10.26 -30.54
CA ARG A 188 -8.44 -11.44 -29.71
C ARG A 188 -9.47 -12.35 -30.37
N THR A 189 -9.41 -13.63 -30.03
CA THR A 189 -10.45 -14.59 -30.42
C THR A 189 -11.75 -14.33 -29.64
N LEU A 190 -12.87 -14.90 -30.11
CA LEU A 190 -14.15 -14.80 -29.40
C LEU A 190 -14.08 -15.44 -28.00
N GLU A 191 -13.39 -16.57 -27.89
CA GLU A 191 -13.24 -17.30 -26.63
C GLU A 191 -12.42 -16.50 -25.62
N GLU A 192 -11.27 -15.96 -26.03
CA GLU A 192 -10.48 -15.05 -25.18
C GLU A 192 -11.29 -13.80 -24.81
N THR A 193 -12.08 -13.25 -25.74
CA THR A 193 -12.93 -12.09 -25.48
C THR A 193 -13.95 -12.39 -24.38
N LEU A 194 -14.60 -13.56 -24.43
CA LEU A 194 -15.54 -14.00 -23.40
C LEU A 194 -14.83 -14.12 -22.05
N GLU A 195 -13.69 -14.82 -22.01
CA GLU A 195 -12.92 -15.04 -20.79
C GLU A 195 -12.46 -13.72 -20.15
N MET A 196 -11.97 -12.78 -20.95
CA MET A 196 -11.56 -11.45 -20.47
C MET A 196 -12.73 -10.66 -19.89
N LYS A 197 -13.88 -10.62 -20.59
CA LYS A 197 -15.09 -9.93 -20.10
C LYS A 197 -15.59 -10.54 -18.79
N ILE A 198 -15.58 -11.87 -18.67
CA ILE A 198 -15.95 -12.56 -17.42
C ILE A 198 -14.97 -12.22 -16.29
N MET A 199 -13.66 -12.26 -16.56
CA MET A 199 -12.65 -11.92 -15.55
C MET A 199 -12.80 -10.48 -15.06
N GLN A 200 -13.13 -9.53 -15.94
CA GLN A 200 -13.39 -8.15 -15.57
C GLN A 200 -14.60 -8.03 -14.63
N VAL A 201 -15.75 -8.60 -15.01
CA VAL A 201 -16.97 -8.56 -14.18
C VAL A 201 -16.73 -9.17 -12.80
N LEU A 202 -16.02 -10.29 -12.74
CA LEU A 202 -15.70 -10.97 -11.47
C LEU A 202 -14.68 -10.20 -10.62
N ALA A 203 -13.74 -9.47 -11.25
CA ALA A 203 -12.80 -8.60 -10.54
C ALA A 203 -13.51 -7.39 -9.93
N GLU A 204 -14.40 -6.73 -10.69
CA GLU A 204 -15.23 -5.62 -10.22
C GLU A 204 -16.13 -6.05 -9.05
N ALA A 205 -16.74 -7.23 -9.15
CA ALA A 205 -17.57 -7.78 -8.07
C ALA A 205 -16.78 -8.05 -6.79
N ARG A 206 -15.56 -8.59 -6.91
CA ARG A 206 -14.65 -8.81 -5.77
C ARG A 206 -14.26 -7.49 -5.11
N ASP A 207 -13.88 -6.49 -5.90
CA ASP A 207 -13.43 -5.20 -5.38
C ASP A 207 -14.59 -4.46 -4.71
N GLY A 208 -15.78 -4.47 -5.32
CA GLY A 208 -17.00 -3.94 -4.71
C GLY A 208 -17.39 -4.65 -3.41
N ALA A 209 -17.26 -5.98 -3.34
CA ALA A 209 -17.48 -6.74 -2.11
C ALA A 209 -16.49 -6.33 -0.99
N GLY A 210 -15.24 -6.06 -1.35
CA GLY A 210 -14.21 -5.55 -0.44
C GLY A 210 -14.49 -4.14 0.09
N GLU A 211 -15.02 -3.26 -0.76
CA GLU A 211 -15.44 -1.91 -0.37
C GLU A 211 -16.64 -1.92 0.57
N ILE A 212 -17.66 -2.74 0.27
CA ILE A 212 -18.81 -2.94 1.16
C ILE A 212 -18.31 -3.42 2.52
N ALA A 213 -17.52 -4.49 2.57
CA ALA A 213 -17.00 -5.02 3.82
C ALA A 213 -16.20 -3.96 4.61
N SER A 214 -15.38 -3.17 3.92
CA SER A 214 -14.59 -2.09 4.54
C SER A 214 -15.43 -0.93 5.08
N SER A 215 -16.60 -0.66 4.51
CA SER A 215 -17.50 0.41 4.96
C SER A 215 -18.22 0.09 6.28
N PHE A 216 -18.43 -1.20 6.57
CA PHE A 216 -19.07 -1.66 7.81
C PHE A 216 -18.08 -1.86 8.95
N LEU A 217 -16.78 -1.85 8.67
CA LEU A 217 -15.75 -1.90 9.71
C LEU A 217 -15.60 -0.55 10.40
N LYS A 218 -15.52 -0.59 11.73
CA LYS A 218 -15.22 0.59 12.54
C LYS A 218 -13.82 1.13 12.24
N SER A 219 -13.65 2.44 12.40
CA SER A 219 -12.35 3.10 12.18
C SER A 219 -11.28 2.77 13.23
N ASP A 220 -11.68 2.24 14.38
CA ASP A 220 -10.80 1.79 15.47
C ASP A 220 -10.29 0.35 15.29
N ASN A 221 -10.76 -0.37 14.27
CA ASN A 221 -10.40 -1.75 14.01
C ASN A 221 -8.91 -1.89 13.64
N SER A 222 -8.18 -2.73 14.37
CA SER A 222 -6.74 -2.89 14.22
C SER A 222 -6.35 -3.45 12.85
N ALA A 223 -7.12 -4.41 12.31
CA ALA A 223 -6.91 -4.96 10.98
C ALA A 223 -7.08 -3.90 9.88
N LEU A 224 -8.10 -3.05 10.02
CA LEU A 224 -8.36 -1.95 9.08
C LEU A 224 -7.26 -0.89 9.15
N ILE A 225 -6.83 -0.52 10.37
CA ILE A 225 -5.72 0.42 10.59
C ILE A 225 -4.45 -0.10 9.92
N MET A 226 -4.07 -1.36 10.12
CA MET A 226 -2.87 -1.94 9.49
C MET A 226 -2.94 -1.90 7.96
N ALA A 227 -4.09 -2.25 7.38
CA ALA A 227 -4.29 -2.27 5.94
C ALA A 227 -4.25 -0.86 5.33
N LYS A 228 -4.92 0.12 5.94
CA LYS A 228 -4.97 1.52 5.43
C LYS A 228 -3.67 2.29 5.67
N THR A 229 -3.00 2.07 6.79
CA THR A 229 -1.71 2.73 7.10
C THR A 229 -0.54 2.12 6.32
N GLY A 230 -0.75 0.97 5.66
CA GLY A 230 0.27 0.26 4.91
C GLY A 230 1.32 -0.42 5.78
N ALA A 231 1.04 -0.62 7.07
CA ALA A 231 1.95 -1.30 7.99
C ALA A 231 2.14 -2.78 7.62
N ARG A 232 1.02 -3.51 7.48
CA ARG A 232 1.00 -4.92 7.04
C ARG A 232 -0.38 -5.27 6.50
N GLY A 233 -0.42 -5.89 5.33
CA GLY A 233 -1.67 -6.17 4.63
C GLY A 233 -2.15 -4.99 3.79
N ASN A 234 -3.13 -5.27 2.94
CA ASN A 234 -3.81 -4.31 2.09
C ASN A 234 -5.33 -4.55 2.18
N ILE A 235 -6.13 -3.65 1.61
CA ILE A 235 -7.60 -3.77 1.60
C ILE A 235 -8.05 -5.05 0.88
N LEU A 236 -7.32 -5.47 -0.16
CA LEU A 236 -7.61 -6.71 -0.89
C LEU A 236 -7.54 -7.95 0.02
N ASN A 237 -6.48 -8.10 0.81
CA ASN A 237 -6.32 -9.24 1.73
C ASN A 237 -7.40 -9.20 2.82
N LEU A 238 -7.77 -8.01 3.29
CA LEU A 238 -8.86 -7.83 4.25
C LEU A 238 -10.20 -8.24 3.64
N ALA A 239 -10.44 -7.87 2.37
CA ALA A 239 -11.61 -8.31 1.60
C ALA A 239 -11.64 -9.84 1.42
N GLN A 240 -10.50 -10.49 1.17
CA GLN A 240 -10.45 -11.96 1.07
C GLN A 240 -10.76 -12.65 2.40
N MET A 241 -10.38 -12.03 3.52
CA MET A 241 -10.68 -12.56 4.85
C MET A 241 -12.17 -12.45 5.20
N MET A 242 -12.87 -11.39 4.78
CA MET A 242 -14.23 -11.08 5.24
C MET A 242 -15.34 -11.21 4.18
N ALA A 243 -15.03 -10.92 2.91
CA ALA A 243 -16.01 -10.85 1.83
C ALA A 243 -15.95 -12.07 0.90
N CYS A 244 -14.95 -12.14 0.01
CA CYS A 244 -14.75 -13.28 -0.88
C CYS A 244 -13.28 -13.37 -1.33
N VAL A 245 -12.78 -14.59 -1.56
CA VAL A 245 -11.41 -14.77 -2.07
C VAL A 245 -11.31 -14.33 -3.54
N GLY A 246 -12.38 -14.56 -4.32
CA GLY A 246 -12.49 -14.15 -5.72
C GLY A 246 -11.93 -15.18 -6.72
N GLN A 247 -11.70 -14.74 -7.96
CA GLN A 247 -11.27 -15.59 -9.06
C GLN A 247 -9.87 -16.18 -8.82
N GLN A 248 -9.75 -17.51 -8.92
CA GLN A 248 -8.45 -18.19 -8.98
C GLN A 248 -8.01 -18.34 -10.43
N SER A 249 -6.76 -18.03 -10.72
CA SER A 249 -6.18 -18.15 -12.06
C SER A 249 -4.93 -19.01 -12.03
N VAL A 250 -4.59 -19.59 -13.18
CA VAL A 250 -3.35 -20.31 -13.41
C VAL A 250 -2.79 -19.84 -14.76
N ARG A 251 -1.61 -19.22 -14.76
CA ARG A 251 -0.95 -18.66 -15.94
C ARG A 251 -1.77 -17.60 -16.68
N GLY A 252 -2.49 -16.77 -15.91
CA GLY A 252 -3.27 -15.64 -16.44
C GLY A 252 -4.66 -16.01 -16.97
N GLU A 253 -5.03 -17.30 -17.00
CA GLU A 253 -6.35 -17.76 -17.40
C GLU A 253 -7.14 -18.31 -16.20
N ARG A 254 -8.47 -18.37 -16.31
CA ARG A 254 -9.28 -19.12 -15.35
C ARG A 254 -8.90 -20.60 -15.36
N ILE A 255 -9.23 -21.31 -14.29
CA ILE A 255 -8.83 -22.72 -14.17
C ILE A 255 -9.60 -23.55 -15.20
N VAL A 256 -8.89 -24.05 -16.21
CA VAL A 256 -9.45 -24.92 -17.25
C VAL A 256 -8.97 -26.36 -17.20
N ARG A 257 -7.78 -26.59 -16.64
CA ARG A 257 -7.12 -27.90 -16.58
C ARG A 257 -7.87 -28.84 -15.63
N GLY A 258 -8.27 -30.01 -16.13
CA GLY A 258 -9.03 -31.00 -15.39
C GLY A 258 -9.43 -32.19 -16.25
N TYR A 259 -10.68 -32.63 -16.14
CA TYR A 259 -11.27 -33.67 -16.99
C TYR A 259 -11.55 -33.12 -18.40
N ARG A 260 -11.82 -34.02 -19.35
CA ARG A 260 -11.95 -33.70 -20.80
C ARG A 260 -12.87 -32.51 -21.13
N ASN A 261 -13.98 -32.34 -20.41
CA ASN A 261 -14.97 -31.27 -20.65
C ASN A 261 -15.35 -30.47 -19.39
N ARG A 262 -14.58 -30.58 -18.31
CA ARG A 262 -14.87 -29.91 -17.02
C ARG A 262 -13.64 -29.91 -16.12
N THR A 263 -13.54 -28.94 -15.21
CA THR A 263 -12.44 -28.85 -14.24
C THR A 263 -12.50 -29.97 -13.20
N LEU A 264 -13.66 -30.13 -12.55
CA LEU A 264 -13.91 -31.10 -11.48
C LEU A 264 -15.10 -32.01 -11.81
N PRO A 265 -15.18 -33.22 -11.23
CA PRO A 265 -16.23 -34.18 -11.55
C PRO A 265 -17.61 -33.76 -11.00
N HIS A 266 -17.65 -32.75 -10.13
CA HIS A 266 -18.85 -32.20 -9.51
C HIS A 266 -19.65 -31.25 -10.43
N PHE A 267 -19.04 -30.78 -11.53
CA PHE A 267 -19.69 -29.87 -12.47
C PHE A 267 -20.23 -30.62 -13.69
N LYS A 268 -21.24 -30.03 -14.35
CA LYS A 268 -21.77 -30.56 -15.61
C LYS A 268 -20.71 -30.45 -16.72
N PRO A 269 -20.69 -31.36 -17.70
CA PRO A 269 -19.84 -31.21 -18.87
C PRO A 269 -20.12 -29.86 -19.59
N HIS A 270 -19.07 -29.18 -20.03
CA HIS A 270 -19.11 -27.88 -20.71
C HIS A 270 -19.65 -26.71 -19.88
N ASP A 271 -19.65 -26.85 -18.55
CA ASP A 271 -19.99 -25.74 -17.66
C ASP A 271 -18.83 -24.72 -17.61
N ILE A 272 -19.10 -23.50 -18.07
CA ILE A 272 -18.17 -22.37 -18.10
C ILE A 272 -18.57 -21.24 -17.12
N GLY A 273 -19.52 -21.52 -16.23
CA GLY A 273 -19.94 -20.60 -15.19
C GLY A 273 -18.81 -20.21 -14.23
N ALA A 274 -19.02 -19.13 -13.47
CA ALA A 274 -18.02 -18.58 -12.55
C ALA A 274 -17.50 -19.64 -11.55
N LYS A 275 -18.42 -20.38 -10.91
CA LYS A 275 -18.08 -21.45 -9.96
C LYS A 275 -17.31 -22.62 -10.60
N ALA A 276 -17.69 -23.03 -11.81
CA ALA A 276 -17.07 -24.16 -12.52
C ALA A 276 -15.62 -23.86 -12.94
N ARG A 277 -15.30 -22.59 -13.15
CA ARG A 277 -13.97 -22.10 -13.56
C ARG A 277 -13.17 -21.48 -12.41
N GLY A 278 -13.50 -21.81 -11.16
CA GLY A 278 -12.66 -21.49 -10.00
C GLY A 278 -12.87 -20.11 -9.39
N PHE A 279 -14.07 -19.54 -9.48
CA PHE A 279 -14.44 -18.40 -8.64
C PHE A 279 -14.82 -18.85 -7.23
N VAL A 280 -14.19 -18.26 -6.21
CA VAL A 280 -14.41 -18.59 -4.79
C VAL A 280 -15.26 -17.50 -4.14
N TYR A 281 -16.48 -17.86 -3.75
CA TYR A 281 -17.46 -16.94 -3.18
C TYR A 281 -17.27 -16.76 -1.68
N SER A 282 -16.90 -17.84 -0.97
CA SER A 282 -16.62 -17.77 0.45
C SER A 282 -15.40 -16.91 0.76
N SER A 283 -15.42 -16.26 1.92
CA SER A 283 -14.25 -15.67 2.56
C SER A 283 -13.49 -16.71 3.37
N TYR A 284 -12.25 -16.42 3.79
CA TYR A 284 -11.54 -17.29 4.73
C TYR A 284 -12.26 -17.43 6.07
N ARG A 285 -13.00 -16.37 6.49
CA ARG A 285 -13.79 -16.37 7.72
C ARG A 285 -15.03 -17.26 7.65
N ASP A 286 -15.70 -17.31 6.49
CA ASP A 286 -16.90 -18.13 6.27
C ASP A 286 -16.58 -19.59 5.93
N ARG A 287 -15.29 -19.87 5.68
CA ARG A 287 -14.71 -21.16 5.31
C ARG A 287 -14.96 -21.53 3.85
N LEU A 288 -13.95 -22.13 3.24
CA LEU A 288 -14.01 -22.60 1.86
C LEU A 288 -14.75 -23.93 1.79
N ASN A 289 -15.61 -24.08 0.79
CA ASN A 289 -16.15 -25.40 0.47
C ASN A 289 -15.04 -26.30 -0.14
N PRO A 290 -15.21 -27.63 -0.18
CA PRO A 290 -14.15 -28.54 -0.68
C PRO A 290 -13.68 -28.23 -2.12
N VAL A 291 -14.60 -27.76 -2.97
CA VAL A 291 -14.31 -27.39 -4.36
C VAL A 291 -13.51 -26.08 -4.44
N GLU A 292 -13.91 -25.07 -3.68
CA GLU A 292 -13.22 -23.79 -3.54
C GLU A 292 -11.82 -23.96 -2.94
N PHE A 293 -11.69 -24.80 -1.91
CA PHE A 293 -10.40 -25.12 -1.32
C PHE A 293 -9.46 -25.75 -2.35
N PHE A 294 -9.96 -26.67 -3.18
CA PHE A 294 -9.16 -27.30 -4.22
C PHE A 294 -8.77 -26.31 -5.33
N PHE A 295 -9.67 -25.43 -5.77
CA PHE A 295 -9.34 -24.36 -6.71
C PHE A 295 -8.33 -23.35 -6.14
N HIS A 296 -8.48 -22.99 -4.86
CA HIS A 296 -7.54 -22.11 -4.18
C HIS A 296 -6.15 -22.73 -4.09
N ALA A 297 -6.05 -24.04 -3.82
CA ALA A 297 -4.78 -24.76 -3.83
C ALA A 297 -4.12 -24.77 -5.23
N MET A 298 -4.90 -24.84 -6.31
CA MET A 298 -4.36 -24.72 -7.67
C MET A 298 -3.75 -23.34 -7.92
N GLY A 299 -4.47 -22.26 -7.56
CA GLY A 299 -3.96 -20.89 -7.68
C GLY A 299 -2.72 -20.65 -6.80
N GLY A 300 -2.71 -21.17 -5.58
CA GLY A 300 -1.56 -21.07 -4.67
C GLY A 300 -0.28 -21.73 -5.23
N ARG A 301 -0.42 -22.80 -6.02
CA ARG A 301 0.73 -23.48 -6.63
C ARG A 301 1.40 -22.64 -7.72
N GLU A 302 0.68 -21.76 -8.40
CA GLU A 302 1.26 -20.82 -9.35
C GLU A 302 2.26 -19.90 -8.67
N GLY A 303 1.86 -19.28 -7.54
CA GLY A 303 2.73 -18.36 -6.80
C GLY A 303 4.01 -19.02 -6.29
N LEU A 304 3.94 -20.27 -5.82
CA LEU A 304 5.11 -21.03 -5.36
C LEU A 304 6.08 -21.34 -6.51
N VAL A 305 5.55 -21.75 -7.67
CA VAL A 305 6.37 -22.12 -8.83
C VAL A 305 6.97 -20.87 -9.50
N ASP A 306 6.17 -19.83 -9.72
CA ASP A 306 6.63 -18.62 -10.42
C ASP A 306 7.74 -17.92 -9.63
N THR A 307 7.59 -17.82 -8.31
CA THR A 307 8.62 -17.24 -7.44
C THR A 307 9.94 -18.02 -7.52
N ALA A 308 9.88 -19.36 -7.52
CA ALA A 308 11.07 -20.21 -7.59
C ALA A 308 11.77 -20.13 -8.97
N VAL A 309 11.01 -20.06 -10.06
CA VAL A 309 11.56 -20.03 -11.42
C VAL A 309 12.21 -18.68 -11.74
N ARG A 310 11.59 -17.56 -11.32
CA ARG A 310 12.08 -16.20 -11.63
C ARG A 310 13.46 -15.90 -11.09
N THR A 311 13.86 -16.47 -9.95
CA THR A 311 15.17 -16.24 -9.35
C THR A 311 16.32 -16.63 -10.27
N SER A 312 16.18 -17.74 -11.00
CA SER A 312 17.23 -18.25 -11.89
C SER A 312 17.52 -17.30 -13.06
N GLN A 313 16.47 -16.83 -13.74
CA GLN A 313 16.58 -15.93 -14.88
C GLN A 313 17.05 -14.53 -14.44
N SER A 314 16.49 -14.00 -13.35
CA SER A 314 16.86 -12.70 -12.81
C SER A 314 18.34 -12.66 -12.39
N GLY A 315 18.81 -13.67 -11.65
CA GLY A 315 20.19 -13.76 -11.21
C GLY A 315 21.17 -13.95 -12.38
N TYR A 316 20.82 -14.77 -13.37
CA TYR A 316 21.66 -14.96 -14.56
C TYR A 316 21.76 -13.68 -15.40
N MET A 317 20.64 -13.00 -15.64
CA MET A 317 20.62 -11.72 -16.34
C MET A 317 21.49 -10.68 -15.61
N GLN A 318 21.30 -10.56 -14.29
CA GLN A 318 22.11 -9.66 -13.46
C GLN A 318 23.61 -9.99 -13.55
N ARG A 319 24.00 -11.27 -13.45
CA ARG A 319 25.41 -11.70 -13.58
C ARG A 319 26.01 -11.32 -14.93
N ARG A 320 25.27 -11.51 -16.03
CA ARG A 320 25.73 -11.13 -17.37
C ARG A 320 25.96 -9.63 -17.48
N LEU A 321 25.04 -8.82 -16.96
CA LEU A 321 25.14 -7.36 -16.98
C LEU A 321 26.28 -6.85 -16.09
N ILE A 322 26.43 -7.40 -14.88
CA ILE A 322 27.54 -7.04 -13.96
C ILE A 322 28.89 -7.32 -14.62
N ASN A 323 29.08 -8.53 -15.16
CA ASN A 323 30.35 -8.89 -15.80
C ASN A 323 30.65 -8.02 -17.04
N ALA A 324 29.63 -7.48 -17.71
CA ALA A 324 29.82 -6.61 -18.87
C ALA A 324 30.10 -5.14 -18.50
N LEU A 325 29.60 -4.67 -17.35
CA LEU A 325 29.62 -3.25 -16.98
C LEU A 325 30.52 -2.92 -15.77
N GLN A 326 31.07 -3.92 -15.08
CA GLN A 326 31.90 -3.74 -13.87
C GLN A 326 33.14 -2.85 -14.07
N ASP A 327 33.63 -2.78 -15.30
CA ASP A 327 34.86 -2.09 -15.67
C ASP A 327 34.64 -0.60 -15.98
N LEU A 328 33.39 -0.15 -16.08
CA LEU A 328 33.04 1.22 -16.39
C LEU A 328 33.23 2.14 -15.18
N ARG A 329 33.84 3.30 -15.42
CA ARG A 329 34.03 4.34 -14.39
C ARG A 329 33.76 5.74 -14.93
N VAL A 330 33.36 6.63 -14.03
CA VAL A 330 33.19 8.06 -14.31
C VAL A 330 34.54 8.75 -14.07
N GLU A 331 35.10 9.38 -15.10
CA GLU A 331 36.34 10.15 -15.02
C GLU A 331 36.06 11.59 -14.53
N TYR A 332 37.11 12.32 -14.14
CA TYR A 332 36.99 13.69 -13.60
C TYR A 332 36.33 14.71 -14.55
N ASP A 333 36.34 14.45 -15.85
CA ASP A 333 35.69 15.28 -16.87
C ASP A 333 34.18 14.96 -17.03
N GLY A 334 33.63 14.03 -16.23
CA GLY A 334 32.24 13.60 -16.29
C GLY A 334 31.93 12.57 -17.38
N THR A 335 32.94 12.11 -18.13
CA THR A 335 32.78 11.06 -19.13
C THR A 335 32.79 9.67 -18.49
N VAL A 336 32.03 8.74 -19.05
CA VAL A 336 32.08 7.32 -18.66
C VAL A 336 33.03 6.59 -19.61
N ARG A 337 34.09 6.00 -19.08
CA ARG A 337 35.12 5.33 -19.88
C ARG A 337 35.29 3.88 -19.49
N SER A 338 35.65 3.07 -20.49
CA SER A 338 36.18 1.72 -20.29
C SER A 338 37.66 1.76 -19.86
N PRO A 339 38.21 0.66 -19.31
CA PRO A 339 39.62 0.60 -18.91
C PRO A 339 40.60 0.83 -20.07
N GLY A 340 40.20 0.49 -21.30
CA GLY A 340 40.99 0.72 -22.52
C GLY A 340 40.98 2.17 -23.01
N GLY A 341 40.33 3.09 -22.30
CA GLY A 341 40.26 4.52 -22.65
C GLY A 341 39.18 4.88 -23.67
N ALA A 342 38.39 3.90 -24.15
CA ALA A 342 37.26 4.19 -25.02
C ALA A 342 36.13 4.88 -24.23
N ILE A 343 35.63 5.99 -24.77
CA ILE A 343 34.51 6.77 -24.21
C ILE A 343 33.21 6.04 -24.53
N ILE A 344 32.45 5.69 -23.50
CA ILE A 344 31.14 5.03 -23.60
C ILE A 344 30.01 6.07 -23.55
N GLN A 345 30.12 7.07 -22.66
CA GLN A 345 29.22 8.22 -22.60
C GLN A 345 30.04 9.50 -22.44
N PHE A 346 29.70 10.54 -23.22
CA PHE A 346 30.32 11.86 -23.11
C PHE A 346 29.92 12.60 -21.82
N MET A 347 28.75 12.30 -21.28
CA MET A 347 28.26 12.81 -20.01
C MET A 347 27.50 11.68 -19.31
N TYR A 348 27.87 11.36 -18.07
CA TYR A 348 27.19 10.33 -17.28
C TYR A 348 25.69 10.64 -17.16
N GLY A 349 24.84 9.70 -17.58
CA GLY A 349 23.38 9.84 -17.42
C GLY A 349 22.76 11.03 -18.16
N GLU A 350 23.42 11.58 -19.17
CA GLU A 350 23.03 12.79 -19.94
C GLU A 350 23.03 14.12 -19.15
N ASP A 351 22.81 14.10 -17.84
CA ASP A 351 22.75 15.29 -16.97
C ASP A 351 23.87 15.34 -15.90
N GLY A 352 24.68 14.29 -15.77
CA GLY A 352 25.75 14.18 -14.78
C GLY A 352 25.26 13.92 -13.36
N VAL A 353 23.97 13.62 -13.15
CA VAL A 353 23.39 13.49 -11.82
C VAL A 353 23.38 12.04 -11.36
N ASP A 354 23.97 11.79 -10.19
CA ASP A 354 23.88 10.51 -9.51
C ASP A 354 22.42 10.22 -9.09
N PRO A 355 21.78 9.13 -9.56
CA PRO A 355 20.42 8.77 -9.17
C PRO A 355 20.21 8.68 -7.65
N ALA A 356 21.24 8.33 -6.88
CA ALA A 356 21.16 8.27 -5.41
C ALA A 356 21.07 9.66 -4.76
N LYS A 357 21.57 10.71 -5.43
CA LYS A 357 21.51 12.11 -4.97
C LYS A 357 20.39 12.91 -5.64
N SER A 358 19.88 12.40 -6.77
CA SER A 358 18.72 12.95 -7.48
C SER A 358 17.48 13.01 -6.59
N ASP A 359 16.50 13.84 -6.94
CA ASP A 359 15.19 13.84 -6.28
C ASP A 359 14.25 12.89 -7.00
N HIS A 360 14.46 11.59 -6.77
CA HIS A 360 13.70 10.52 -7.41
C HIS A 360 13.73 10.61 -8.95
N GLY A 361 14.94 10.75 -9.51
CA GLY A 361 15.16 10.84 -10.96
C GLY A 361 15.12 12.26 -11.53
N LYS A 362 14.74 13.27 -10.74
CA LYS A 362 14.88 14.67 -11.13
C LYS A 362 16.23 15.22 -10.67
N ALA A 363 16.97 15.85 -11.59
CA ALA A 363 18.22 16.55 -11.27
C ALA A 363 18.00 17.61 -10.17
N VAL A 364 17.01 18.48 -10.37
CA VAL A 364 16.60 19.52 -9.43
C VAL A 364 15.07 19.57 -9.40
N ASN A 365 14.47 19.43 -8.22
CA ASN A 365 13.03 19.52 -8.05
C ASN A 365 12.62 20.96 -7.68
N VAL A 366 12.34 21.76 -8.71
CA VAL A 366 12.05 23.19 -8.57
C VAL A 366 10.84 23.44 -7.67
N ASP A 367 9.76 22.68 -7.85
CA ASP A 367 8.53 22.81 -7.05
C ASP A 367 8.81 22.65 -5.55
N LYS A 368 9.65 21.66 -5.19
CA LYS A 368 10.03 21.40 -3.80
C LYS A 368 10.96 22.45 -3.22
N ILE A 369 11.83 23.04 -4.04
CA ILE A 369 12.65 24.16 -3.60
C ILE A 369 11.78 25.39 -3.33
N ILE A 370 10.79 25.64 -4.20
CA ILE A 370 9.81 26.72 -4.01
C ILE A 370 9.01 26.48 -2.72
N GLU A 371 8.46 25.28 -2.51
CA GLU A 371 7.76 24.92 -1.28
C GLU A 371 8.63 25.13 -0.03
N LYS A 372 9.92 24.75 -0.11
CA LYS A 372 10.87 24.91 1.01
C LYS A 372 11.10 26.38 1.35
N VAL A 373 11.29 27.24 0.34
CA VAL A 373 11.64 28.66 0.51
C VAL A 373 10.42 29.50 0.89
N LEU A 374 9.29 29.31 0.20
CA LEU A 374 8.09 30.12 0.41
C LEU A 374 7.25 29.61 1.59
N GLY A 375 7.43 28.36 2.02
CA GLY A 375 6.58 27.72 3.03
C GLY A 375 5.11 27.59 2.59
N THR A 376 4.80 27.90 1.33
CA THR A 376 3.47 27.78 0.75
C THR A 376 3.22 26.33 0.39
N VAL A 377 2.28 25.73 1.12
CA VAL A 377 1.69 24.43 0.81
C VAL A 377 1.01 24.57 -0.56
N GLY A 378 1.53 23.88 -1.58
CA GLY A 378 1.14 24.05 -2.98
C GLY A 378 -0.35 24.30 -3.20
N GLU A 379 -0.65 25.33 -4.01
CA GLU A 379 -1.99 25.61 -4.54
C GLU A 379 -2.54 24.43 -5.32
#